data_AF-F9RTI7-F1
#
_entry.id   AF-F9RTI7-F1
#
_cell.length_a   1.000
_cell.length_b   1.000
_cell.length_c   1.000
_cell.angle_alpha   90.00
_cell.angle_beta   90.00
_cell.angle_gamma   90.00
#
_symmetry.space_group_name_H-M   'P 1'
#
loop_
_entity.id
_entity.type
_entity.pdbx_description
1 polymer ?
#
loop_
_entity_poly.entity_id
_entity_poly.type
_entity_poly.pdbx_seq_one_letter_code
_entity_poly.pdbx_strand_id
1 'polypeptide(L)'
;ELSNAVQASLDETAQTSLNNGMMQSWRALRGVRIALKRDVDERVLLLPEVREIKPYVTIPVALLAYQETGSTESRDGIIKRNKLRHPSFVMQGETVEIAVVKNG
;
A
#
# COMPACT_ATOMS: atom_id res chain seq x y z
N GLU A 1 -7.87 5.95 4.35
CA GLU A 1 -9.34 6.18 4.48
C GLU A 1 -10.10 4.94 4.94
N LEU A 2 -9.99 3.79 4.25
CA LEU A 2 -10.69 2.56 4.64
C LEU A 2 -10.39 2.10 6.08
N SER A 3 -9.12 2.12 6.51
CA SER A 3 -8.72 1.75 7.88
C SER A 3 -9.43 2.61 8.95
N ASN A 4 -9.47 3.93 8.73
CA ASN A 4 -10.13 4.85 9.66
C ASN A 4 -11.64 4.60 9.72
N ALA A 5 -12.27 4.27 8.58
CA ALA A 5 -13.70 3.93 8.54
C ALA A 5 -14.01 2.64 9.31
N VAL A 6 -13.17 1.60 9.16
CA VAL A 6 -13.33 0.35 9.92
C VAL A 6 -13.12 0.58 11.42
N GLN A 7 -12.12 1.38 11.80
CA GLN A 7 -11.91 1.74 13.21
C GLN A 7 -13.10 2.51 13.80
N ALA A 8 -13.66 3.47 13.06
CA ALA A 8 -14.83 4.22 13.49
C ALA A 8 -16.07 3.31 13.68
N SER A 9 -16.30 2.37 12.76
CA SER A 9 -17.40 1.40 12.88
C SER A 9 -17.24 0.45 14.07
N LEU A 10 -16.01 0.00 14.35
CA LEU A 10 -15.71 -0.80 15.54
C LEU A 10 -15.96 -0.01 16.84
N ASP A 11 -15.60 1.28 16.86
CA ASP A 11 -15.84 2.17 18.01
C ASP A 11 -17.32 2.42 18.25
N GLU A 12 -18.08 2.69 17.19
CA GLU A 12 -19.53 2.85 17.25
C GLU A 12 -20.19 1.57 17.81
N THR A 13 -19.84 0.40 17.25
CA THR A 13 -20.40 -0.88 17.68
C THR A 13 -20.01 -1.23 19.12
N ALA A 14 -18.80 -0.87 19.55
CA ALA A 14 -18.36 -1.05 20.93
C ALA A 14 -19.16 -0.15 21.89
N GLN A 15 -19.42 1.10 21.50
CA GLN A 15 -20.23 2.02 22.29
C GLN A 15 -21.68 1.53 22.40
N THR A 16 -22.27 1.02 21.32
CA THR A 16 -23.61 0.39 21.35
C THR A 16 -23.63 -0.82 22.29
N SER A 17 -22.59 -1.67 22.25
CA SER A 17 -22.48 -2.82 23.15
C SER A 17 -22.39 -2.41 24.62
N LEU A 18 -21.65 -1.32 24.92
CA LEU A 18 -21.57 -0.74 26.26
C LEU A 18 -22.93 -0.22 26.73
N ASN A 19 -23.63 0.53 25.88
CA ASN A 19 -24.96 1.07 26.18
C ASN A 19 -25.99 -0.05 26.43
N ASN A 20 -25.81 -1.20 25.79
CA ASN A 20 -26.68 -2.38 25.95
C ASN A 20 -26.25 -3.31 27.10
N GLY A 21 -25.27 -2.92 27.94
CA GLY A 21 -24.78 -3.73 29.07
C GLY A 21 -23.96 -4.96 28.67
N MET A 22 -23.59 -5.09 27.39
CA MET A 22 -22.86 -6.24 26.85
C MET A 22 -21.35 -6.08 27.05
N MET A 23 -20.88 -6.16 28.30
CA MET A 23 -19.47 -5.93 28.65
C MET A 23 -18.48 -6.86 27.94
N GLN A 24 -18.84 -8.14 27.71
CA GLN A 24 -17.93 -9.07 27.03
C GLN A 24 -17.77 -8.73 25.55
N SER A 25 -18.86 -8.36 24.88
CA SER A 25 -18.83 -7.89 23.48
C SER A 25 -18.01 -6.61 23.34
N TRP A 26 -18.19 -5.66 24.26
CA TRP A 26 -17.37 -4.44 24.31
C TRP A 26 -15.87 -4.76 24.46
N ARG A 27 -15.50 -5.66 25.37
CA ARG A 27 -14.10 -6.09 25.55
C ARG A 27 -13.54 -6.74 24.29
N ALA A 28 -14.30 -7.61 23.64
CA ALA A 28 -13.90 -8.28 22.41
C ALA A 28 -13.64 -7.28 21.27
N LEU A 29 -14.58 -6.35 21.03
CA LEU A 29 -14.46 -5.31 20.00
C LEU A 29 -13.26 -4.39 20.26
N ARG A 30 -13.03 -4.01 21.52
CA ARG A 30 -11.83 -3.25 21.92
C ARG A 30 -10.54 -4.02 21.62
N GLY A 31 -10.51 -5.33 21.88
CA GLY A 31 -9.39 -6.19 21.56
C GLY A 31 -9.10 -6.23 20.06
N VAL A 32 -10.14 -6.39 19.24
CA VAL A 32 -10.03 -6.35 17.77
C VAL A 32 -9.46 -5.02 17.29
N ARG A 33 -9.94 -3.90 17.83
CA ARG A 33 -9.42 -2.56 17.47
C ARG A 33 -7.92 -2.43 17.73
N ILE A 34 -7.46 -2.88 18.90
CA ILE A 34 -6.03 -2.81 19.26
C ILE A 34 -5.21 -3.68 18.31
N ALA A 35 -5.65 -4.91 18.05
CA ALA A 35 -4.98 -5.82 17.14
C ALA A 35 -4.92 -5.26 15.71
N LEU A 36 -6.03 -4.71 15.21
CA LEU A 36 -6.09 -4.09 13.89
C LEU A 36 -5.18 -2.87 13.80
N LYS A 37 -5.18 -1.98 14.81
CA LYS A 37 -4.30 -0.82 14.83
C LYS A 37 -2.84 -1.27 14.75
N ARG A 38 -2.47 -2.26 15.56
CA ARG A 38 -1.11 -2.81 15.56
C ARG A 38 -0.72 -3.40 14.21
N ASP A 39 -1.59 -4.20 13.59
CA ASP A 39 -1.35 -4.78 12.26
C ASP A 39 -1.21 -3.69 11.18
N VAL A 40 -2.02 -2.63 11.25
CA VAL A 40 -1.89 -1.46 10.35
C VAL A 40 -0.56 -0.75 10.58
N ASP A 41 -0.19 -0.46 11.83
CA ASP A 41 1.05 0.24 12.17
C ASP A 41 2.28 -0.58 11.68
N GLU A 42 2.26 -1.90 11.86
CA GLU A 42 3.33 -2.80 11.38
C GLU A 42 3.40 -2.83 9.84
N ARG A 43 2.26 -2.83 9.14
CA ARG A 43 2.22 -2.84 7.67
C ARG A 43 2.57 -1.51 7.04
N VAL A 44 2.23 -0.39 7.69
CA VAL A 44 2.54 0.96 7.19
C VAL A 44 4.05 1.15 7.08
N LEU A 45 4.83 0.58 8.02
CA LEU A 45 6.30 0.59 7.96
C LEU A 45 6.87 -0.19 6.77
N LEU A 46 6.11 -1.13 6.21
CA LEU A 46 6.50 -1.96 5.06
C LEU A 46 5.99 -1.40 3.73
N LEU A 47 5.27 -0.27 3.72
CA LEU A 47 4.78 0.30 2.47
C LEU A 47 5.96 0.80 1.63
N PRO A 48 6.09 0.33 0.38
CA PRO A 48 7.12 0.84 -0.51
C PRO A 48 6.85 2.31 -0.83
N GLU A 49 7.92 3.09 -0.89
CA GLU A 49 7.84 4.48 -1.32
C GLU A 49 7.51 4.51 -2.82
N VAL A 50 6.52 5.29 -3.22
CA VAL A 50 6.14 5.42 -4.63
C VAL A 50 6.78 6.69 -5.17
N ARG A 51 7.62 6.54 -6.20
CA ARG A 51 8.26 7.65 -6.91
C ARG A 51 7.69 7.75 -8.32
N GLU A 52 7.50 8.98 -8.79
CA GLU A 52 7.15 9.26 -10.18
C GLU A 52 8.42 9.53 -10.99
N ILE A 53 8.58 8.80 -12.10
CA ILE A 53 9.70 8.95 -13.03
C ILE A 53 9.16 9.31 -14.40
N LYS A 54 9.82 10.27 -15.05
CA LYS A 54 9.51 10.72 -16.41
C LYS A 54 10.76 10.60 -17.28
N PRO A 55 10.92 9.52 -18.05
CA PRO A 55 12.11 9.31 -18.87
C PRO A 55 12.27 10.37 -19.97
N TYR A 56 13.53 10.78 -20.23
CA TYR A 56 13.88 11.69 -21.32
C TYR A 56 13.97 11.00 -22.69
N VAL A 57 14.03 9.67 -22.71
CA VAL A 57 14.05 8.83 -23.90
C VAL A 57 13.15 7.62 -23.66
N THR A 58 12.67 6.97 -24.72
CA THR A 58 11.92 5.71 -24.57
C THR A 58 12.83 4.62 -24.01
N ILE A 59 12.41 3.98 -22.91
CA ILE A 59 13.20 2.96 -22.22
C ILE A 59 12.41 1.67 -21.99
N PRO A 60 13.04 0.49 -22.10
CA PRO A 60 12.43 -0.77 -21.67
C PRO A 60 12.16 -0.75 -20.17
N VAL A 61 10.99 -1.27 -19.73
CA VAL A 61 10.63 -1.27 -18.30
C VAL A 61 11.62 -2.08 -17.47
N ALA A 62 12.23 -3.13 -18.03
CA ALA A 62 13.26 -3.91 -17.33
C ALA A 62 14.53 -3.08 -17.02
N LEU A 63 14.92 -2.19 -17.95
CA LEU A 63 16.06 -1.30 -17.74
C LEU A 63 15.73 -0.23 -16.69
N LEU A 64 14.53 0.35 -16.77
CA LEU A 64 14.04 1.31 -15.78
C LEU A 64 13.99 0.71 -14.37
N ALA A 65 13.48 -0.52 -14.24
CA ALA A 65 13.45 -1.27 -12.99
C ALA A 65 14.85 -1.37 -12.36
N TYR A 66 15.84 -1.79 -13.15
CA TYR A 66 17.21 -1.91 -12.68
C TYR A 66 17.81 -0.55 -12.27
N GLN A 67 17.58 0.51 -13.05
CA GLN A 67 18.10 1.85 -12.74
C GLN A 67 17.54 2.41 -11.44
N GLU A 68 16.27 2.16 -11.13
CA GLU A 68 15.58 2.77 -9.99
C GLU A 68 15.62 1.91 -8.72
N THR A 69 15.67 0.57 -8.85
CA THR A 69 15.64 -0.34 -7.69
C THR A 69 16.87 -1.26 -7.59
N GLY A 70 17.81 -1.19 -8.52
CA GLY A 70 19.00 -2.07 -8.56
C GLY A 70 18.69 -3.53 -8.93
N SER A 71 17.44 -3.84 -9.29
CA SER A 71 16.97 -5.19 -9.61
C SER A 71 15.95 -5.16 -10.75
N THR A 72 16.03 -6.12 -11.66
CA THR A 72 15.06 -6.25 -12.76
C THR A 72 13.77 -6.95 -12.32
N GLU A 73 13.74 -7.57 -11.13
CA GLU A 73 12.57 -8.30 -10.62
C GLU A 73 11.37 -7.38 -10.35
N SER A 74 11.62 -6.09 -10.09
CA SER A 74 10.56 -5.10 -9.87
C SER A 74 9.78 -4.74 -11.16
N ARG A 75 10.26 -5.17 -12.33
CA ARG A 75 9.65 -4.91 -13.65
C ARG A 75 8.16 -5.23 -13.67
N ASP A 76 7.75 -6.42 -13.25
CA ASP A 76 6.35 -6.85 -13.36
C ASP A 76 5.43 -6.04 -12.42
N GLY A 77 5.99 -5.57 -11.30
CA GLY A 77 5.35 -4.61 -10.42
C GLY A 77 5.10 -3.26 -11.11
N ILE A 78 6.10 -2.73 -11.81
CA ILE A 78 5.99 -1.48 -12.57
C ILE A 78 4.95 -1.61 -13.69
N ILE A 79 4.97 -2.72 -14.44
CA ILE A 79 4.00 -2.99 -15.51
C ILE A 79 2.57 -2.99 -14.96
N LYS A 80 2.33 -3.73 -13.87
CA LYS A 80 1.01 -3.84 -13.26
C LYS A 80 0.52 -2.51 -12.71
N ARG A 81 1.39 -1.76 -12.02
CA ARG A 81 1.06 -0.46 -11.42
C ARG A 81 0.67 0.58 -12.48
N ASN A 82 1.41 0.63 -13.58
CA ASN A 82 1.22 1.61 -14.65
C ASN A 82 0.33 1.10 -15.78
N LYS A 83 -0.22 -0.11 -15.67
CA LYS A 83 -1.05 -0.77 -16.71
C LYS A 83 -0.38 -0.82 -18.08
N LEU A 84 0.93 -1.00 -18.11
CA LEU A 84 1.71 -1.08 -19.34
C LEU A 84 1.40 -2.40 -20.05
N ARG A 85 1.39 -2.40 -21.39
CA ARG A 85 1.19 -3.62 -22.19
C ARG A 85 2.52 -4.24 -22.59
N HIS A 86 2.55 -5.55 -22.77
CA HIS A 86 3.72 -6.24 -23.30
C HIS A 86 3.83 -6.09 -24.83
N PRO A 87 5.06 -6.01 -25.39
CA PRO A 87 6.31 -5.76 -24.67
C PRO A 87 6.32 -4.34 -24.08
N SER A 88 6.79 -4.21 -22.85
CA SER A 88 6.56 -3.03 -22.03
C SER A 88 7.71 -2.04 -22.09
N PHE A 89 7.41 -0.87 -22.66
CA PHE A 89 8.28 0.29 -22.77
C PHE A 89 7.58 1.49 -22.11
N VAL A 90 8.38 2.39 -21.53
CA VAL A 90 7.92 3.71 -21.11
C VAL A 90 8.35 4.70 -22.18
N MET A 91 7.39 5.42 -22.75
CA MET A 91 7.68 6.38 -23.80
C MET A 91 8.34 7.64 -23.23
N GLN A 92 9.11 8.34 -24.07
CA GLN A 92 9.64 9.65 -23.69
C GLN A 92 8.52 10.57 -23.18
N GLY A 93 8.73 11.17 -22.01
CA GLY A 93 7.79 12.11 -21.41
C GLY A 93 6.53 11.46 -20.79
N GLU A 94 6.39 10.14 -20.83
CA GLU A 94 5.38 9.41 -20.08
C GLU A 94 5.81 9.33 -18.62
N THR A 95 4.91 9.68 -17.70
CA THR A 95 5.15 9.57 -16.26
C THR A 95 4.73 8.17 -15.80
N VAL A 96 5.60 7.48 -15.07
CA VAL A 96 5.30 6.18 -14.47
C VAL A 96 5.62 6.18 -12.98
N GLU A 97 4.82 5.46 -12.23
CA GLU A 97 5.02 5.22 -10.80
C GLU A 97 5.87 3.97 -10.55
N ILE A 98 6.85 4.07 -9.67
CA ILE A 98 7.71 2.97 -9.26
C ILE A 98 7.69 2.83 -7.75
N ALA A 99 7.36 1.63 -7.28
CA ALA A 99 7.39 1.29 -5.86
C ALA A 99 8.81 0.83 -5.49
N VAL A 100 9.50 1.63 -4.69
CA VAL A 100 10.85 1.35 -4.20
C VAL A 100 10.74 0.89 -2.75
N VAL A 101 11.22 -0.33 -2.48
CA VAL A 101 11.39 -0.81 -1.11
C VAL A 101 12.64 -0.14 -0.55
N LYS A 102 12.56 0.48 0.64
CA LYS A 102 13.75 0.99 1.31
C LYS A 102 14.69 -0.18 1.60
N ASN A 103 15.80 -0.24 0.90
CA ASN A 103 16.94 -1.06 1.34
C ASN A 103 17.50 -0.36 2.58
N GLY A 104 17.39 -1.04 3.73
CA GLY A 104 18.11 -0.65 4.94
C GLY A 104 19.61 -0.81 4.76
#